data_AF-A0A7V3PMC9-F1
#
_entry.id   AF-A0A7V3PMC9-F1
#
_cell.length_a   1.000
_cell.length_b   1.000
_cell.length_c   1.000
_cell.angle_alpha   90.00
_cell.angle_beta   90.00
_cell.angle_gamma   90.00
#
_symmetry.space_group_name_H-M   'P 1'
#
loop_
_entity.id
_entity.type
_entity.pdbx_description
1 polymer ?
#
loop_
_entity_poly.entity_id
_entity_poly.type
_entity_poly.pdbx_seq_one_letter_code
_entity_poly.pdbx_strand_id
1 'polypeptide(L)'
;MKTKVFLFLLLVVALVNSSLFAQFGKNKVQYKKFNYYFIQSKHFDVYFTDGGERLATFAIVAAESALTSIQKDFKYNINNRISMIIYNSHNDFQQTNVVSEYLEEGIGGVTELFKNRVVLPFEGSYDQFRHVIHHELVHAVMNDMFYGGSLQSIISNNITLNLPLWFMEGLAEYESLGWDTHSDMFMRDASINQYLPNINQLDGYFAYRGGQSVFWFIERKYGKEKIGDLLNRIRGQGSFEGGIKSTFGFDLEELNDKWKKDQKVLYWPDIELRKEPNEFSKQLTDHTKDGGFYNTSPA
;
A
#
# COMPACT_ATOMS: atom_id res chain seq x y z
N MET A 1 -51.45 13.88 -13.22
CA MET A 1 -51.08 13.69 -11.80
C MET A 1 -49.80 12.88 -11.63
N LYS A 2 -49.66 11.68 -12.24
CA LYS A 2 -48.50 10.79 -12.04
C LYS A 2 -47.12 11.41 -12.37
N THR A 3 -47.02 12.22 -13.42
CA THR A 3 -45.76 12.87 -13.83
C THR A 3 -45.30 13.96 -12.85
N LYS A 4 -46.25 14.70 -12.24
CA LYS A 4 -45.94 15.74 -11.25
C LYS A 4 -45.48 15.13 -9.92
N VAL A 5 -46.05 13.97 -9.55
CA VAL A 5 -45.63 13.20 -8.36
C VAL A 5 -44.22 12.62 -8.56
N PHE A 6 -43.91 12.13 -9.77
CA PHE A 6 -42.58 11.62 -10.09
C PHE A 6 -41.50 12.71 -10.05
N LEU A 7 -41.77 13.88 -10.66
CA LEU A 7 -40.87 15.04 -10.59
C LEU A 7 -40.67 15.55 -9.16
N PHE A 8 -41.72 15.52 -8.34
CA PHE A 8 -41.64 15.90 -6.93
C PHE A 8 -40.79 14.91 -6.13
N LEU A 9 -40.92 13.59 -6.36
CA LEU A 9 -40.06 12.59 -5.73
C LEU A 9 -38.59 12.74 -6.15
N LEU A 10 -38.32 13.03 -7.42
CA LEU A 10 -36.96 13.28 -7.94
C LEU A 10 -36.32 14.51 -7.30
N LEU A 11 -37.12 15.57 -7.09
CA LEU A 11 -36.68 16.79 -6.41
C LEU A 11 -36.40 16.53 -4.92
N VAL A 12 -37.24 15.73 -4.25
CA VAL A 12 -37.04 15.36 -2.83
C VAL A 12 -35.77 14.51 -2.68
N VAL A 13 -35.53 13.53 -3.56
CA VAL A 13 -34.28 12.74 -3.55
C VAL A 13 -33.06 13.62 -3.82
N ALA A 14 -33.15 14.59 -4.74
CA ALA A 14 -32.07 15.53 -5.00
C ALA A 14 -31.77 16.45 -3.80
N LEU A 15 -32.82 16.89 -3.08
CA LEU A 15 -32.68 17.78 -1.92
C LEU A 15 -32.16 17.05 -0.67
N VAL A 16 -32.56 15.80 -0.43
CA VAL A 16 -32.10 15.00 0.73
C VAL A 16 -30.61 14.66 0.62
N ASN A 17 -30.05 14.58 -0.60
CA ASN A 17 -28.61 14.36 -0.80
C ASN A 17 -27.73 15.58 -0.51
N SER A 18 -28.29 16.80 -0.49
CA SER A 18 -27.52 18.03 -0.28
C SER A 18 -27.09 18.25 1.17
N SER A 19 -27.75 17.59 2.13
CA SER A 19 -27.54 17.80 3.57
C SER A 19 -26.52 16.83 4.21
N LEU A 20 -26.04 15.83 3.47
CA LEU A 20 -25.16 14.78 3.99
C LEU A 20 -23.65 15.03 3.75
N PHE A 21 -23.27 16.14 3.10
CA PHE A 21 -21.87 16.46 2.77
C PHE A 21 -21.40 17.83 3.27
N ALA A 22 -21.72 18.19 4.53
CA ALA A 22 -21.07 19.33 5.17
C ALA A 22 -19.62 18.96 5.56
N GLN A 23 -18.69 18.96 4.59
CA GLN A 23 -17.25 18.77 4.81
C GLN A 23 -16.59 20.09 5.25
N PHE A 24 -16.84 20.52 6.49
CA PHE A 24 -16.08 21.63 7.07
C PHE A 24 -14.61 21.21 7.26
N GLY A 25 -13.67 22.05 6.81
CA GLY A 25 -12.22 21.83 7.02
C GLY A 25 -11.53 20.81 6.12
N LYS A 26 -12.23 20.16 5.17
CA LYS A 26 -11.63 19.19 4.21
C LYS A 26 -11.31 19.76 2.83
N ASN A 27 -11.43 21.07 2.63
CA ASN A 27 -11.08 21.68 1.36
C ASN A 27 -9.56 21.75 1.20
N LYS A 28 -9.03 21.19 0.12
CA LYS A 28 -7.61 21.35 -0.25
C LYS A 28 -7.37 22.81 -0.65
N VAL A 29 -6.70 23.56 0.21
CA VAL A 29 -6.33 24.95 -0.06
C VAL A 29 -4.99 24.97 -0.78
N GLN A 30 -4.93 25.58 -1.97
CA GLN A 30 -3.68 25.80 -2.69
C GLN A 30 -3.13 27.17 -2.34
N TYR A 31 -2.00 27.19 -1.63
CA TYR A 31 -1.30 28.42 -1.25
C TYR A 31 -0.24 28.81 -2.28
N LYS A 32 0.23 27.85 -3.09
CA LYS A 32 1.24 28.06 -4.14
C LYS A 32 0.67 27.86 -5.54
N LYS A 33 1.23 28.61 -6.49
CA LYS A 33 1.10 28.33 -7.92
C LYS A 33 2.31 27.50 -8.35
N PHE A 34 2.07 26.29 -8.84
CA PHE A 34 3.12 25.38 -9.29
C PHE A 34 3.35 25.55 -10.79
N ASN A 35 4.61 25.76 -11.22
CA ASN A 35 4.99 25.54 -12.61
C ASN A 35 5.47 24.10 -12.74
N TYR A 36 4.82 23.33 -13.61
CA TYR A 36 5.14 21.93 -13.82
C TYR A 36 6.08 21.78 -15.02
N TYR A 37 7.07 20.92 -14.84
CA TYR A 37 8.01 20.46 -15.85
C TYR A 37 7.92 18.94 -15.91
N PHE A 38 8.50 18.33 -16.94
CA PHE A 38 8.58 16.88 -17.03
C PHE A 38 9.90 16.41 -17.64
N ILE A 39 10.31 15.22 -17.23
CA ILE A 39 11.35 14.43 -17.88
C ILE A 39 10.81 13.05 -18.22
N GLN A 40 11.43 12.38 -19.19
CA GLN A 40 10.94 11.11 -19.71
C GLN A 40 12.06 10.06 -19.78
N SER A 41 11.69 8.81 -19.57
CA SER A 41 12.52 7.64 -19.81
C SER A 41 11.79 6.65 -20.72
N LYS A 42 12.16 5.37 -20.73
CA LYS A 42 11.49 4.36 -21.56
C LYS A 42 10.08 4.05 -21.07
N HIS A 43 9.90 3.97 -19.76
CA HIS A 43 8.64 3.54 -19.15
C HIS A 43 7.92 4.63 -18.35
N PHE A 44 8.55 5.80 -18.13
CA PHE A 44 8.02 6.82 -17.22
C PHE A 44 7.95 8.21 -17.83
N ASP A 45 6.87 8.91 -17.49
CA ASP A 45 6.73 10.36 -17.61
C ASP A 45 6.73 10.96 -16.20
N VAL A 46 7.81 11.65 -15.82
CA VAL A 46 7.98 12.19 -14.46
C VAL A 46 7.76 13.69 -14.47
N TYR A 47 6.63 14.12 -13.91
CA TYR A 47 6.26 15.51 -13.71
C TYR A 47 6.79 16.00 -12.37
N PHE A 48 7.31 17.23 -12.32
CA PHE A 48 7.86 17.85 -11.11
C PHE A 48 7.67 19.36 -11.16
N THR A 49 7.92 20.03 -10.04
CA THR A 49 7.75 21.49 -9.89
C THR A 49 9.10 22.22 -9.77
N ASP A 50 9.09 23.55 -9.90
CA ASP A 50 10.29 24.41 -9.80
C ASP A 50 11.28 23.97 -8.70
N GLY A 51 12.55 23.79 -9.04
CA GLY A 51 13.60 23.35 -8.10
C GLY A 51 13.61 21.85 -7.79
N GLY A 52 12.74 21.07 -8.43
CA GLY A 52 12.61 19.62 -8.28
C GLY A 52 13.44 18.79 -9.26
N GLU A 53 14.27 19.39 -10.12
CA GLU A 53 14.98 18.71 -11.22
C GLU A 53 15.84 17.54 -10.71
N ARG A 54 16.54 17.74 -9.59
CA ARG A 54 17.37 16.70 -8.96
C ARG A 54 16.52 15.54 -8.43
N LEU A 55 15.40 15.85 -7.80
CA LEU A 55 14.46 14.84 -7.29
C LEU A 55 13.82 14.06 -8.43
N ALA A 56 13.40 14.73 -9.50
CA ALA A 56 12.84 14.08 -10.69
C ALA A 56 13.87 13.15 -11.35
N THR A 57 15.11 13.62 -11.49
CA THR A 57 16.21 12.81 -12.06
C THR A 57 16.52 11.58 -11.20
N PHE A 58 16.52 11.73 -9.87
CA PHE A 58 16.66 10.58 -8.98
C PHE A 58 15.47 9.62 -9.12
N ALA A 59 14.25 10.16 -9.11
CA ALA A 59 13.02 9.38 -9.15
C ALA A 59 12.93 8.53 -10.42
N ILE A 60 13.27 9.10 -11.58
CA ILE A 60 13.18 8.37 -12.85
C ILE A 60 14.17 7.21 -12.94
N VAL A 61 15.38 7.37 -12.37
CA VAL A 61 16.39 6.30 -12.30
C VAL A 61 15.95 5.22 -11.31
N ALA A 62 15.46 5.61 -10.14
CA ALA A 62 14.93 4.69 -9.15
C ALA A 62 13.73 3.90 -9.70
N ALA A 63 12.84 4.55 -10.43
CA ALA A 63 11.65 3.95 -11.04
C ALA A 63 11.99 2.92 -12.11
N GLU A 64 12.91 3.22 -13.03
CA GLU A 64 13.37 2.26 -14.04
C GLU A 64 14.05 1.03 -13.41
N SER A 65 14.83 1.24 -12.34
CA SER A 65 15.44 0.15 -11.59
C SER A 65 14.40 -0.72 -10.88
N ALA A 66 13.45 -0.10 -10.19
CA ALA A 66 12.37 -0.81 -9.49
C ALA A 66 11.52 -1.61 -10.48
N LEU A 67 11.09 -0.98 -11.58
CA LEU A 67 10.29 -1.63 -12.61
C LEU A 67 10.98 -2.86 -13.21
N THR A 68 12.30 -2.78 -13.42
CA THR A 68 13.09 -3.94 -13.90
C THR A 68 13.00 -5.12 -12.92
N SER A 69 13.07 -4.85 -11.61
CA SER A 69 12.91 -5.87 -10.57
C SER A 69 11.49 -6.44 -10.56
N ILE A 70 10.48 -5.57 -10.48
CA ILE A 70 9.07 -5.95 -10.40
C ILE A 70 8.67 -6.80 -11.61
N GLN A 71 8.99 -6.36 -12.84
CA GLN A 71 8.63 -7.10 -14.05
C GLN A 71 9.27 -8.49 -14.11
N LYS A 72 10.49 -8.62 -13.60
CA LYS A 72 11.19 -9.91 -13.50
C LYS A 72 10.49 -10.82 -12.49
N ASP A 73 10.23 -10.33 -11.29
CA ASP A 73 9.65 -11.12 -10.21
C ASP A 73 8.19 -11.50 -10.51
N PHE A 74 7.43 -10.61 -11.14
CA PHE A 74 6.03 -10.86 -11.51
C PHE A 74 5.89 -11.62 -12.83
N LYS A 75 6.98 -11.77 -13.59
CA LYS A 75 6.99 -12.33 -14.96
C LYS A 75 5.97 -11.63 -15.86
N TYR A 76 5.86 -10.30 -15.72
CA TYR A 76 4.87 -9.47 -16.38
C TYR A 76 5.52 -8.20 -16.91
N ASN A 77 5.12 -7.76 -18.12
CA ASN A 77 5.58 -6.49 -18.68
C ASN A 77 4.40 -5.52 -18.73
N ILE A 78 4.62 -4.28 -18.29
CA ILE A 78 3.60 -3.24 -18.38
C ILE A 78 3.26 -2.92 -19.84
N ASN A 79 1.99 -2.59 -20.09
CA ASN A 79 1.54 -2.26 -21.44
C ASN A 79 1.68 -0.78 -21.77
N ASN A 80 1.60 0.09 -20.75
CA ASN A 80 1.59 1.54 -20.90
C ASN A 80 2.66 2.18 -20.03
N ARG A 81 3.11 3.37 -20.42
CA ARG A 81 3.98 4.21 -19.58
C ARG A 81 3.25 4.63 -18.32
N ILE A 82 3.96 4.71 -17.20
CA ILE A 82 3.43 5.15 -15.91
C ILE A 82 3.79 6.63 -15.73
N SER A 83 2.79 7.45 -15.39
CA SER A 83 3.04 8.85 -15.03
C SER A 83 3.34 8.96 -13.54
N MET A 84 4.42 9.66 -13.21
CA MET A 84 4.82 9.98 -11.83
C MET A 84 4.75 11.48 -11.60
N ILE A 85 4.21 11.91 -10.46
CA ILE A 85 4.13 13.32 -10.09
C ILE A 85 4.86 13.51 -8.76
N ILE A 86 5.98 14.23 -8.80
CA ILE A 86 6.88 14.41 -7.66
C ILE A 86 6.72 15.80 -7.08
N TYR A 87 6.53 15.86 -5.77
CA TYR A 87 6.49 17.10 -4.99
C TYR A 87 7.75 17.26 -4.16
N ASN A 88 8.26 18.49 -4.09
CA ASN A 88 9.51 18.81 -3.37
C ASN A 88 9.40 18.66 -1.85
N SER A 89 8.17 18.62 -1.31
CA SER A 89 7.90 18.47 0.11
C SER A 89 6.51 17.87 0.36
N HIS A 90 6.31 17.30 1.55
CA HIS A 90 4.98 16.84 2.01
C HIS A 90 3.93 17.97 2.00
N ASN A 91 4.32 19.19 2.38
CA ASN A 91 3.45 20.36 2.34
C ASN A 91 2.98 20.74 0.92
N ASP A 92 3.83 20.53 -0.09
CA ASP A 92 3.46 20.76 -1.48
C ASP A 92 2.53 19.64 -1.98
N PHE A 93 2.76 18.40 -1.56
CA PHE A 93 1.91 17.24 -1.88
C PHE A 93 0.49 17.36 -1.31
N GLN A 94 0.31 17.85 -0.09
CA GLN A 94 -1.02 18.08 0.50
C GLN A 94 -1.87 19.08 -0.31
N GLN A 95 -1.25 19.96 -1.11
CA GLN A 95 -1.92 20.91 -1.99
C GLN A 95 -2.28 20.31 -3.37
N THR A 96 -2.02 19.02 -3.60
CA THR A 96 -2.25 18.37 -4.90
C THR A 96 -3.74 18.24 -5.25
N ASN A 97 -4.09 18.64 -6.47
CA ASN A 97 -5.39 18.34 -7.09
C ASN A 97 -5.36 17.05 -7.92
N VAL A 98 -4.21 16.34 -7.94
CA VAL A 98 -4.04 15.12 -8.73
C VAL A 98 -4.89 13.99 -8.16
N VAL A 99 -4.99 13.95 -6.83
CA VAL A 99 -5.76 12.98 -6.05
C VAL A 99 -6.97 13.69 -5.47
N SER A 100 -8.17 13.17 -5.72
CA SER A 100 -9.43 13.77 -5.28
C SER A 100 -9.67 13.60 -3.77
N GLU A 101 -9.08 12.55 -3.19
CA GLU A 101 -9.20 12.24 -1.77
C GLU A 101 -8.29 13.15 -0.92
N TYR A 102 -8.76 13.48 0.28
CA TYR A 102 -7.97 14.22 1.26
C TYR A 102 -6.83 13.31 1.73
N LEU A 103 -5.58 13.80 1.66
CA LEU A 103 -4.40 13.03 2.03
C LEU A 103 -4.07 13.36 3.49
N GLU A 104 -4.13 12.36 4.37
CA GLU A 104 -3.78 12.49 5.78
C GLU A 104 -2.25 12.59 5.97
N GLU A 105 -1.83 13.14 7.11
CA GLU A 105 -0.42 13.11 7.52
C GLU A 105 0.05 11.66 7.66
N GLY A 106 1.20 11.31 7.05
CA GLY A 106 1.76 9.96 7.05
C GLY A 106 1.61 9.17 5.75
N ILE A 107 0.90 9.70 4.75
CA ILE A 107 0.88 9.13 3.40
C ILE A 107 2.17 9.53 2.67
N GLY A 108 3.11 8.59 2.56
CA GLY A 108 4.41 8.81 1.90
C GLY A 108 4.34 8.80 0.36
N GLY A 109 3.23 8.34 -0.21
CA GLY A 109 2.99 8.18 -1.65
C GLY A 109 1.59 7.64 -1.91
N VAL A 110 1.09 7.78 -3.13
CA VAL A 110 -0.17 7.12 -3.53
C VAL A 110 -0.19 6.81 -5.01
N THR A 111 -0.68 5.63 -5.34
CA THR A 111 -1.00 5.21 -6.70
C THR A 111 -2.49 5.39 -6.95
N GLU A 112 -2.83 6.36 -7.78
CA GLU A 112 -4.21 6.63 -8.15
C GLU A 112 -4.68 5.59 -9.19
N LEU A 113 -5.50 4.64 -8.71
CA LEU A 113 -5.91 3.45 -9.46
C LEU A 113 -6.61 3.76 -10.79
N PHE A 114 -7.40 4.84 -10.90
CA PHE A 114 -8.21 5.07 -12.11
C PHE A 114 -7.40 5.57 -13.31
N LYS A 115 -6.27 6.23 -13.07
CA LYS A 115 -5.38 6.72 -14.14
C LYS A 115 -3.97 6.11 -14.10
N ASN A 116 -3.72 5.19 -13.18
CA ASN A 116 -2.43 4.54 -12.96
C ASN A 116 -1.27 5.54 -12.82
N ARG A 117 -1.47 6.53 -11.95
CA ARG A 117 -0.49 7.61 -11.71
C ARG A 117 0.07 7.49 -10.30
N VAL A 118 1.38 7.54 -10.19
CA VAL A 118 2.09 7.53 -8.91
C VAL A 118 2.35 8.97 -8.48
N VAL A 119 1.97 9.33 -7.26
CA VAL A 119 2.13 10.69 -6.73
C VAL A 119 2.91 10.62 -5.43
N LEU A 120 4.02 11.36 -5.35
CA LEU A 120 4.99 11.19 -4.27
C LEU A 120 5.51 12.54 -3.74
N PRO A 121 5.41 12.80 -2.42
CA PRO A 121 6.24 13.80 -1.76
C PRO A 121 7.68 13.32 -1.57
N PHE A 122 8.62 14.28 -1.53
CA PHE A 122 9.93 14.07 -0.93
C PHE A 122 9.92 14.49 0.54
N GLU A 123 10.35 13.59 1.43
CA GLU A 123 10.34 13.80 2.89
C GLU A 123 11.74 14.00 3.48
N GLY A 124 12.75 14.27 2.63
CA GLY A 124 14.12 14.58 3.06
C GLY A 124 15.10 13.41 3.02
N SER A 125 14.64 12.17 2.82
CA SER A 125 15.49 10.99 2.68
C SER A 125 15.37 10.36 1.30
N TYR A 126 16.49 10.26 0.58
CA TYR A 126 16.54 9.60 -0.74
C TYR A 126 16.34 8.09 -0.65
N ASP A 127 16.74 7.47 0.46
CA ASP A 127 16.56 6.03 0.65
C ASP A 127 15.10 5.70 0.90
N GLN A 128 14.43 6.49 1.75
CA GLN A 128 12.99 6.39 1.94
C GLN A 128 12.26 6.65 0.62
N PHE A 129 12.64 7.70 -0.10
CA PHE A 129 12.02 8.04 -1.37
C PHE A 129 12.15 6.92 -2.42
N ARG A 130 13.31 6.25 -2.49
CA ARG A 130 13.50 5.08 -3.35
C ARG A 130 12.59 3.92 -2.97
N HIS A 131 12.47 3.62 -1.67
CA HIS A 131 11.57 2.57 -1.18
C HIS A 131 10.12 2.89 -1.55
N VAL A 132 9.64 4.11 -1.28
CA VAL A 132 8.25 4.49 -1.59
C VAL A 132 8.01 4.49 -3.10
N ILE A 133 8.96 4.93 -3.92
CA ILE A 133 8.86 4.78 -5.39
C ILE A 133 8.64 3.31 -5.77
N HIS A 134 9.41 2.39 -5.19
CA HIS A 134 9.26 0.96 -5.49
C HIS A 134 7.89 0.45 -5.01
N HIS A 135 7.48 0.77 -3.77
CA HIS A 135 6.19 0.39 -3.20
C HIS A 135 5.02 0.81 -4.10
N GLU A 136 4.97 2.10 -4.48
CA GLU A 136 3.91 2.60 -5.35
C GLU A 136 3.98 2.02 -6.76
N LEU A 137 5.16 1.70 -7.27
CA LEU A 137 5.27 1.04 -8.57
C LEU A 137 4.75 -0.40 -8.55
N VAL A 138 4.85 -1.11 -7.43
CA VAL A 138 4.19 -2.42 -7.29
C VAL A 138 2.69 -2.27 -7.46
N HIS A 139 2.08 -1.29 -6.79
CA HIS A 139 0.66 -0.96 -6.96
C HIS A 139 0.31 -0.62 -8.41
N ALA A 140 1.13 0.20 -9.08
CA ALA A 140 0.92 0.59 -10.47
C ALA A 140 1.02 -0.60 -11.45
N VAL A 141 1.96 -1.52 -11.21
CA VAL A 141 2.12 -2.74 -12.02
C VAL A 141 0.98 -3.72 -11.75
N MET A 142 0.55 -3.90 -10.50
CA MET A 142 -0.63 -4.71 -10.16
C MET A 142 -1.87 -4.15 -10.82
N ASN A 143 -2.04 -2.82 -10.83
CA ASN A 143 -3.17 -2.17 -11.48
C ASN A 143 -3.18 -2.36 -13.00
N ASP A 144 -2.02 -2.27 -13.66
CA ASP A 144 -1.89 -2.63 -15.08
C ASP A 144 -2.19 -4.13 -15.31
N MET A 145 -1.63 -5.00 -14.48
CA MET A 145 -1.71 -6.46 -14.61
C MET A 145 -3.14 -7.02 -14.43
N PHE A 146 -3.86 -6.56 -13.41
CA PHE A 146 -5.16 -7.10 -13.01
C PHE A 146 -6.34 -6.29 -13.50
N TYR A 147 -6.17 -4.98 -13.70
CA TYR A 147 -7.26 -4.06 -14.03
C TYR A 147 -7.06 -3.35 -15.39
N GLY A 148 -5.90 -3.55 -16.04
CA GLY A 148 -5.54 -2.93 -17.32
C GLY A 148 -5.24 -1.44 -17.21
N GLY A 149 -4.89 -0.96 -16.01
CA GLY A 149 -4.32 0.37 -15.79
C GLY A 149 -5.28 1.54 -15.95
N SER A 150 -6.59 1.30 -16.08
CA SER A 150 -7.58 2.38 -16.12
C SER A 150 -8.99 1.92 -15.76
N LEU A 151 -9.81 2.85 -15.26
CA LEU A 151 -11.25 2.60 -15.02
C LEU A 151 -11.98 2.14 -16.28
N GLN A 152 -11.63 2.70 -17.44
CA GLN A 152 -12.23 2.32 -18.72
C GLN A 152 -11.96 0.85 -19.04
N SER A 153 -10.75 0.35 -18.75
CA SER A 153 -10.41 -1.07 -18.92
C SER A 153 -11.23 -1.96 -17.98
N ILE A 154 -11.36 -1.59 -16.70
CA ILE A 154 -12.16 -2.34 -15.72
C ILE A 154 -13.59 -2.52 -16.22
N ILE A 155 -14.22 -1.43 -16.66
CA ILE A 155 -15.60 -1.45 -17.16
C ILE A 155 -15.70 -2.24 -18.47
N SER A 156 -14.81 -2.01 -19.44
CA SER A 156 -14.87 -2.66 -20.75
C SER A 156 -14.67 -4.17 -20.67
N ASN A 157 -13.84 -4.63 -19.73
CA ASN A 157 -13.50 -6.04 -19.53
C ASN A 157 -14.33 -6.71 -18.42
N ASN A 158 -15.28 -5.99 -17.82
CA ASN A 158 -16.15 -6.47 -16.73
C ASN A 158 -15.37 -7.18 -15.60
N ILE A 159 -14.28 -6.54 -15.13
CA ILE A 159 -13.39 -7.14 -14.14
C ILE A 159 -14.03 -7.09 -12.76
N THR A 160 -14.20 -8.26 -12.13
CA THR A 160 -14.77 -8.40 -10.77
C THR A 160 -13.76 -8.91 -9.73
N LEU A 161 -12.50 -9.06 -10.12
CA LEU A 161 -11.44 -9.50 -9.22
C LEU A 161 -11.29 -8.48 -8.09
N ASN A 162 -11.27 -8.96 -6.85
CA ASN A 162 -10.99 -8.16 -5.68
C ASN A 162 -9.79 -8.76 -4.96
N LEU A 163 -8.74 -7.96 -4.78
CA LEU A 163 -7.55 -8.38 -4.05
C LEU A 163 -7.64 -7.89 -2.60
N PRO A 164 -7.35 -8.74 -1.59
CA PRO A 164 -7.32 -8.30 -0.20
C PRO A 164 -6.26 -7.21 0.05
N LEU A 165 -6.52 -6.30 0.98
CA LEU A 165 -5.61 -5.21 1.32
C LEU A 165 -4.21 -5.70 1.73
N TRP A 166 -4.15 -6.71 2.62
CA TRP A 166 -2.88 -7.32 3.05
C TRP A 166 -2.05 -7.86 1.90
N PHE A 167 -2.70 -8.33 0.84
CA PHE A 167 -2.02 -8.88 -0.33
C PHE A 167 -1.39 -7.76 -1.15
N MET A 168 -2.12 -6.66 -1.35
CA MET A 168 -1.62 -5.50 -2.10
C MET A 168 -0.51 -4.78 -1.34
N GLU A 169 -0.75 -4.36 -0.10
CA GLU A 169 0.24 -3.63 0.69
C GLU A 169 1.42 -4.53 1.09
N GLY A 170 1.15 -5.77 1.49
CA GLY A 170 2.19 -6.71 1.87
C GLY A 170 3.14 -7.05 0.72
N LEU A 171 2.62 -7.17 -0.50
CA LEU A 171 3.47 -7.41 -1.68
C LEU A 171 4.30 -6.18 -2.01
N ALA A 172 3.72 -4.98 -1.93
CA ALA A 172 4.41 -3.73 -2.18
C ALA A 172 5.55 -3.48 -1.17
N GLU A 173 5.32 -3.74 0.12
CA GLU A 173 6.37 -3.70 1.15
C GLU A 173 7.44 -4.76 0.92
N TYR A 174 7.05 -6.01 0.64
CA TYR A 174 7.99 -7.11 0.43
C TYR A 174 8.86 -6.91 -0.81
N GLU A 175 8.32 -6.46 -1.94
CA GLU A 175 9.11 -6.20 -3.15
C GLU A 175 10.03 -4.99 -2.96
N SER A 176 9.60 -3.97 -2.21
CA SER A 176 10.37 -2.75 -2.00
C SER A 176 11.47 -2.86 -0.94
N LEU A 177 11.27 -3.65 0.12
CA LEU A 177 12.20 -3.78 1.25
C LEU A 177 12.77 -5.19 1.45
N GLY A 178 12.13 -6.24 0.93
CA GLY A 178 12.40 -7.62 1.34
C GLY A 178 11.85 -7.88 2.74
N TRP A 179 12.59 -8.65 3.56
CA TRP A 179 12.29 -8.80 5.00
C TRP A 179 13.18 -7.85 5.81
N ASP A 180 12.57 -6.85 6.45
CA ASP A 180 13.29 -5.80 7.17
C ASP A 180 13.14 -5.91 8.71
N THR A 181 13.99 -5.18 9.42
CA THR A 181 14.07 -5.23 10.88
C THR A 181 12.86 -4.66 11.61
N HIS A 182 12.17 -3.67 11.04
CA HIS A 182 10.97 -3.11 11.66
C HIS A 182 9.82 -4.12 11.60
N SER A 183 9.67 -4.79 10.46
CA SER A 183 8.71 -5.88 10.27
C SER A 183 9.01 -7.08 11.16
N ASP A 184 10.28 -7.47 11.28
CA ASP A 184 10.71 -8.52 12.21
C ASP A 184 10.36 -8.18 13.65
N MET A 185 10.66 -6.97 14.09
CA MET A 185 10.33 -6.50 15.44
C MET A 185 8.82 -6.52 15.70
N PHE A 186 8.02 -5.98 14.78
CA PHE A 186 6.57 -5.93 14.93
C PHE A 186 5.93 -7.32 14.94
N MET A 187 6.35 -8.20 14.01
CA MET A 187 5.80 -9.55 13.92
C MET A 187 6.24 -10.45 15.08
N ARG A 188 7.44 -10.23 15.61
CA ARG A 188 7.91 -10.87 16.84
C ARG A 188 7.02 -10.52 18.03
N ASP A 189 6.76 -9.23 18.23
CA ASP A 189 5.88 -8.76 19.30
C ASP A 189 4.46 -9.35 19.16
N ALA A 190 3.86 -9.26 17.97
CA ALA A 190 2.55 -9.83 17.69
C ALA A 190 2.46 -11.35 17.93
N SER A 191 3.53 -12.08 17.63
CA SER A 191 3.57 -13.53 17.75
C SER A 191 3.81 -14.01 19.19
N ILE A 192 4.69 -13.31 19.93
CA ILE A 192 4.99 -13.61 21.34
C ILE A 192 3.80 -13.25 22.21
N ASN A 193 3.24 -12.05 22.02
CA ASN A 193 2.11 -11.54 22.80
C ASN A 193 0.73 -12.01 22.29
N GLN A 194 0.72 -12.94 21.34
CA GLN A 194 -0.46 -13.69 20.87
C GLN A 194 -1.62 -12.84 20.34
N TYR A 195 -1.33 -11.65 19.81
CA TYR A 195 -2.33 -10.78 19.16
C TYR A 195 -2.25 -10.82 17.64
N LEU A 196 -1.46 -11.74 17.06
CA LEU A 196 -1.35 -11.94 15.61
C LEU A 196 -2.71 -12.38 14.98
N PRO A 197 -3.31 -11.56 14.09
CA PRO A 197 -4.56 -11.89 13.40
C PRO A 197 -4.41 -13.09 12.44
N ASN A 198 -5.54 -13.54 11.89
CA ASN A 198 -5.51 -14.41 10.71
C ASN A 198 -5.21 -13.58 9.44
N ILE A 199 -4.72 -14.22 8.38
CA ILE A 199 -4.34 -13.56 7.12
C ILE A 199 -5.48 -12.67 6.57
N ASN A 200 -6.71 -13.15 6.59
CA ASN A 200 -7.89 -12.42 6.11
C ASN A 200 -8.29 -11.21 6.99
N GLN A 201 -7.65 -11.04 8.15
CA GLN A 201 -7.87 -9.97 9.11
C GLN A 201 -6.65 -9.05 9.25
N LEU A 202 -5.66 -9.18 8.36
CA LEU A 202 -4.52 -8.28 8.32
C LEU A 202 -4.96 -6.95 7.70
N ASP A 203 -5.37 -6.02 8.55
CA ASP A 203 -5.79 -4.67 8.19
C ASP A 203 -4.87 -3.61 8.84
N GLY A 204 -5.10 -2.33 8.54
CA GLY A 204 -4.29 -1.23 9.09
C GLY A 204 -2.79 -1.50 8.94
N TYR A 205 -2.04 -1.39 10.04
CA TYR A 205 -0.59 -1.64 10.04
C TYR A 205 -0.22 -3.12 9.80
N PHE A 206 -1.10 -4.06 10.14
CA PHE A 206 -0.91 -5.48 9.83
C PHE A 206 -0.99 -5.77 8.33
N ALA A 207 -1.73 -4.99 7.54
CA ALA A 207 -1.76 -5.17 6.09
C ALA A 207 -0.36 -5.02 5.48
N TYR A 208 0.43 -4.07 6.00
CA TYR A 208 1.81 -3.83 5.60
C TYR A 208 2.74 -4.89 6.18
N ARG A 209 2.94 -4.89 7.51
CA ARG A 209 3.96 -5.74 8.16
C ARG A 209 3.58 -7.22 8.20
N GLY A 210 2.31 -7.49 8.50
CA GLY A 210 1.76 -8.84 8.46
C GLY A 210 1.71 -9.39 7.05
N GLY A 211 1.22 -8.61 6.09
CA GLY A 211 1.20 -8.99 4.67
C GLY A 211 2.61 -9.28 4.12
N GLN A 212 3.58 -8.40 4.39
CA GLN A 212 4.99 -8.59 4.06
C GLN A 212 5.54 -9.91 4.62
N SER A 213 5.18 -10.26 5.87
CA SER A 213 5.58 -11.52 6.49
C SER A 213 5.00 -12.76 5.80
N VAL A 214 3.81 -12.65 5.19
CA VAL A 214 3.20 -13.75 4.41
C VAL A 214 4.02 -14.00 3.14
N PHE A 215 4.42 -12.94 2.42
CA PHE A 215 5.27 -13.10 1.23
C PHE A 215 6.67 -13.61 1.58
N TRP A 216 7.26 -13.15 2.68
CA TRP A 216 8.52 -13.70 3.18
C TRP A 216 8.40 -15.18 3.59
N PHE A 217 7.29 -15.57 4.20
CA PHE A 217 6.99 -16.99 4.45
C PHE A 217 6.89 -17.78 3.15
N ILE A 218 6.21 -17.24 2.12
CA ILE A 218 6.09 -17.88 0.82
C ILE A 218 7.46 -18.08 0.18
N GLU A 219 8.30 -17.05 0.17
CA GLU A 219 9.68 -17.12 -0.34
C GLU A 219 10.47 -18.22 0.38
N ARG A 220 10.49 -18.21 1.72
CA ARG A 220 11.28 -19.15 2.53
C ARG A 220 10.85 -20.59 2.37
N LYS A 221 9.55 -20.86 2.19
CA LYS A 221 9.01 -22.24 2.14
C LYS A 221 8.87 -22.78 0.73
N TYR A 222 8.57 -21.91 -0.24
CA TYR A 222 8.17 -22.32 -1.58
C TYR A 222 9.00 -21.68 -2.70
N GLY A 223 9.89 -20.74 -2.39
CA GLY A 223 10.74 -20.05 -3.36
C GLY A 223 10.16 -18.72 -3.83
N LYS A 224 11.03 -17.74 -4.10
CA LYS A 224 10.64 -16.38 -4.53
C LYS A 224 9.82 -16.41 -5.83
N GLU A 225 10.11 -17.35 -6.73
CA GLU A 225 9.42 -17.53 -8.00
C GLU A 225 7.93 -17.85 -7.86
N LYS A 226 7.50 -18.35 -6.69
CA LYS A 226 6.09 -18.64 -6.43
C LYS A 226 5.22 -17.41 -6.30
N ILE A 227 5.80 -16.25 -5.98
CA ILE A 227 5.07 -14.98 -5.96
C ILE A 227 4.62 -14.63 -7.38
N GLY A 228 5.53 -14.68 -8.36
CA GLY A 228 5.19 -14.49 -9.78
C GLY A 228 4.21 -15.54 -10.30
N ASP A 229 4.39 -16.82 -9.94
CA ASP A 229 3.43 -17.89 -10.31
C ASP A 229 2.03 -17.62 -9.74
N LEU A 230 1.94 -17.16 -8.49
CA LEU A 230 0.69 -16.80 -7.82
C LEU A 230 -0.04 -15.67 -8.55
N LEU A 231 0.66 -14.57 -8.81
CA LEU A 231 0.09 -13.41 -9.51
C LEU A 231 -0.46 -13.80 -10.88
N ASN A 232 0.28 -14.60 -11.64
CA ASN A 232 -0.15 -15.06 -12.96
C ASN A 232 -1.33 -16.02 -12.90
N ARG A 233 -1.42 -16.89 -11.88
CA ARG A 233 -2.57 -17.79 -11.68
C ARG A 233 -3.82 -17.03 -11.25
N ILE A 234 -3.69 -16.04 -10.37
CA ILE A 234 -4.79 -15.13 -10.01
C ILE A 234 -5.30 -14.43 -11.27
N ARG A 235 -4.40 -13.86 -12.08
CA ARG A 235 -4.75 -13.14 -13.31
C ARG A 235 -5.44 -14.05 -14.32
N GLY A 236 -4.87 -15.24 -14.56
CA GLY A 236 -5.40 -16.17 -15.55
C GLY A 236 -6.77 -16.74 -15.19
N GLN A 237 -7.08 -16.86 -13.89
CA GLN A 237 -8.35 -17.38 -13.42
C GLN A 237 -9.38 -16.31 -13.08
N GLY A 238 -8.95 -15.05 -12.90
CA GLY A 238 -9.80 -13.98 -12.38
C GLY A 238 -10.30 -14.24 -10.95
N SER A 239 -9.57 -15.05 -10.17
CA SER A 239 -9.96 -15.43 -8.80
C SER A 239 -8.73 -15.46 -7.89
N PHE A 240 -8.82 -14.75 -6.76
CA PHE A 240 -7.78 -14.72 -5.75
C PHE A 240 -7.59 -16.10 -5.10
N GLU A 241 -8.68 -16.69 -4.61
CA GLU A 241 -8.71 -18.00 -3.95
C GLU A 241 -8.33 -19.12 -4.92
N GLY A 242 -8.80 -19.06 -6.17
CA GLY A 242 -8.40 -19.98 -7.23
C GLY A 242 -6.90 -19.90 -7.53
N GLY A 243 -6.36 -18.68 -7.56
CA GLY A 243 -4.92 -18.42 -7.68
C GLY A 243 -4.12 -19.09 -6.56
N ILE A 244 -4.50 -18.88 -5.30
CA ILE A 244 -3.86 -19.52 -4.12
C ILE A 244 -3.90 -21.05 -4.25
N LYS A 245 -5.10 -21.61 -4.44
CA LYS A 245 -5.31 -23.06 -4.53
C LYS A 245 -4.52 -23.70 -5.65
N SER A 246 -4.48 -23.07 -6.82
CA SER A 246 -3.76 -23.61 -7.97
C SER A 246 -2.24 -23.43 -7.88
N THR A 247 -1.75 -22.44 -7.11
CA THR A 247 -0.32 -22.20 -6.92
C THR A 247 0.28 -23.19 -5.92
N PHE A 248 -0.38 -23.35 -4.78
CA PHE A 248 0.18 -24.07 -3.64
C PHE A 248 -0.45 -25.46 -3.40
N GLY A 249 -1.59 -25.75 -4.04
CA GLY A 249 -2.33 -26.99 -3.84
C GLY A 249 -3.26 -26.98 -2.62
N PHE A 250 -3.27 -25.89 -1.86
CA PHE A 250 -4.09 -25.68 -0.67
C PHE A 250 -4.74 -24.28 -0.69
N ASP A 251 -5.81 -24.09 0.07
CA ASP A 251 -6.57 -22.84 0.09
C ASP A 251 -6.01 -21.79 1.08
N LEU A 252 -6.70 -20.64 1.18
CA LEU A 252 -6.28 -19.52 2.03
C LEU A 252 -6.31 -19.86 3.52
N GLU A 253 -7.22 -20.74 3.95
CA GLU A 253 -7.32 -21.18 5.35
C GLU A 253 -6.10 -22.03 5.72
N GLU A 254 -5.74 -22.99 4.87
CA GLU A 254 -4.54 -23.80 5.10
C GLU A 254 -3.25 -22.95 4.98
N LEU A 255 -3.21 -21.96 4.07
CA LEU A 255 -2.11 -21.00 4.00
C LEU A 255 -1.94 -20.24 5.32
N ASN A 256 -3.05 -19.76 5.89
CA ASN A 256 -3.08 -19.07 7.17
C ASN A 256 -2.50 -19.95 8.28
N ASP A 257 -2.95 -21.20 8.39
CA ASP A 257 -2.50 -22.10 9.44
C ASP A 257 -1.00 -22.41 9.35
N LYS A 258 -0.50 -22.65 8.12
CA LYS A 258 0.93 -22.87 7.89
C LYS A 258 1.76 -21.63 8.23
N TRP A 259 1.30 -20.44 7.81
CA TRP A 259 1.98 -19.19 8.10
C TRP A 259 2.01 -18.87 9.60
N LYS A 260 0.86 -18.93 10.30
CA LYS A 260 0.81 -18.70 11.76
C LYS A 260 1.68 -19.69 12.52
N LYS A 261 1.73 -20.96 12.07
CA LYS A 261 2.65 -21.94 12.63
C LYS A 261 4.11 -21.54 12.43
N ASP A 262 4.49 -21.04 11.26
CA ASP A 262 5.86 -20.57 11.01
C ASP A 262 6.23 -19.36 11.90
N GLN A 263 5.30 -18.41 12.09
CA GLN A 263 5.52 -17.28 12.99
C GLN A 263 5.82 -17.74 14.43
N LYS A 264 5.08 -18.73 14.94
CA LYS A 264 5.35 -19.33 16.25
C LYS A 264 6.72 -20.00 16.31
N VAL A 265 7.07 -20.78 15.28
CA VAL A 265 8.38 -21.46 15.20
C VAL A 265 9.52 -20.45 15.20
N LEU A 266 9.34 -19.29 14.55
CA LEU A 266 10.34 -18.25 14.49
C LEU A 266 10.55 -17.52 15.82
N TYR A 267 9.47 -17.12 16.48
CA TYR A 267 9.56 -16.13 17.56
C TYR A 267 9.33 -16.69 18.96
N TRP A 268 8.66 -17.83 19.12
CA TRP A 268 8.45 -18.40 20.46
C TRP A 268 9.75 -18.82 21.18
N PRO A 269 10.82 -19.28 20.49
CA PRO A 269 12.09 -19.53 21.15
C PRO A 269 12.68 -18.29 21.84
N ASP A 270 12.33 -17.08 21.39
CA ASP A 270 12.82 -15.84 22.00
C ASP A 270 12.29 -15.60 23.42
N ILE A 271 11.18 -16.24 23.81
CA ILE A 271 10.63 -16.17 25.17
C ILE A 271 11.64 -16.74 26.18
N GLU A 272 12.40 -17.77 25.79
CA GLU A 272 13.44 -18.36 26.62
C GLU A 272 14.77 -17.60 26.48
N LEU A 273 15.09 -17.14 25.27
CA LEU A 273 16.39 -16.57 24.94
C LEU A 273 16.54 -15.08 25.26
N ARG A 274 15.44 -14.37 25.53
CA ARG A 274 15.42 -12.92 25.76
C ARG A 274 14.73 -12.59 27.08
N LYS A 275 15.06 -11.42 27.61
CA LYS A 275 14.41 -10.86 28.79
C LYS A 275 13.43 -9.79 28.36
N GLU A 276 12.26 -9.80 28.97
CA GLU A 276 11.29 -8.72 28.81
C GLU A 276 11.85 -7.41 29.41
N PRO A 277 11.52 -6.23 28.84
CA PRO A 277 12.01 -4.94 29.36
C PRO A 277 11.75 -4.75 30.85
N ASN A 278 10.64 -5.26 31.39
CA ASN A 278 10.30 -5.16 32.81
C ASN A 278 11.19 -6.01 33.74
N GLU A 279 11.96 -6.96 33.21
CA GLU A 279 12.86 -7.81 34.01
C GLU A 279 14.22 -7.17 34.28
N PHE A 280 14.67 -6.26 33.41
CA PHE A 280 16.00 -5.65 33.50
C PHE A 280 16.00 -4.12 33.48
N SER A 281 14.84 -3.49 33.27
CA SER A 281 14.69 -2.04 33.28
C SER A 281 13.67 -1.58 34.32
N LYS A 282 13.78 -0.32 34.73
CA LYS A 282 12.80 0.33 35.59
C LYS A 282 11.74 1.00 34.70
N GLN A 283 10.48 0.58 34.84
CA GLN A 283 9.37 1.25 34.18
C GLN A 283 9.24 2.70 34.69
N LEU A 284 9.28 3.66 33.77
CA LEU A 284 9.14 5.10 34.09
C LEU A 284 7.70 5.61 33.90
N THR A 285 6.91 4.99 33.02
CA THR A 285 5.55 5.40 32.68
C THR A 285 4.65 4.17 32.52
N ASP A 286 3.37 4.26 32.92
CA ASP A 286 2.42 3.15 32.86
C ASP A 286 1.13 3.58 32.18
N HIS A 287 1.12 3.50 30.84
CA HIS A 287 -0.03 3.88 30.03
C HIS A 287 -1.34 3.15 30.41
N THR A 288 -1.25 1.95 31.00
CA THR A 288 -2.43 1.19 31.45
C THR A 288 -3.06 1.75 32.71
N LYS A 289 -2.27 2.42 33.56
CA LYS A 289 -2.77 3.12 34.76
C LYS A 289 -3.05 4.59 34.50
N ASP A 290 -2.18 5.23 33.73
CA ASP A 290 -2.20 6.68 33.49
C ASP A 290 -3.21 7.05 32.39
N GLY A 291 -3.65 6.08 31.59
CA GLY A 291 -4.62 6.26 30.49
C GLY A 291 -4.08 7.06 29.30
N GLY A 292 -2.78 7.40 29.30
CA GLY A 292 -2.14 8.18 28.25
C GLY A 292 -1.68 7.32 27.08
N PHE A 293 -2.11 7.65 25.85
CA PHE A 293 -1.66 6.99 24.62
C PHE A 293 -0.28 7.46 24.13
N TYR A 294 0.11 8.69 24.49
CA TYR A 294 1.37 9.32 24.09
C TYR A 294 1.98 10.08 25.26
N ASN A 295 3.28 9.88 25.51
CA ASN A 295 4.07 10.72 26.41
C ASN A 295 4.72 11.84 25.60
N THR A 296 4.07 13.00 25.53
CA THR A 296 4.56 14.17 24.77
C THR A 296 5.57 15.02 25.53
N SER A 297 5.90 14.65 26.78
CA SER A 297 6.97 15.28 27.55
C SER A 297 7.62 14.25 28.48
N PRO A 298 8.96 14.21 28.58
CA PRO A 298 9.63 13.47 29.66
C PRO A 298 9.26 14.12 31.00
N ALA A 299 9.03 13.30 32.03
CA ALA A 299 8.97 13.72 33.42
C ALA A 299 10.37 13.85 34.02
#